data_AF-A0A645ENJ0-F1
#
_entry.id   AF-A0A645ENJ0-F1
#
_cell.length_a   1.000
_cell.length_b   1.000
_cell.length_c   1.000
_cell.angle_alpha   90.00
_cell.angle_beta   90.00
_cell.angle_gamma   90.00
#
_symmetry.space_group_name_H-M   'P 1'
#
loop_
_entity.id
_entity.type
_entity.pdbx_description
1 polymer ?
#
loop_
_entity_poly.entity_id
_entity_poly.type
_entity_poly.pdbx_seq_one_letter_code
_entity_poly.pdbx_strand_id
1 'polypeptide(L)'
;MAKLGKTEETWHALNIINPIGITNQVKHAKLRQANVYFSSSDGDFKTRYEAESNFGKLKDGSVPVKGGWRIYSSGPGIYLGQLISSVLGIRETSQSVTFDPVLPTELDQLSLRYQLLGKPVTIHYHLGSGESKVMLNQQELPVEHEKNPYRTGGLKVSNQAIIAHLQATNRIDIYC
;
A
#
# COMPACT_ATOMS: atom_id res chain seq x y z
N MET A 1 -2.69 3.20 9.64
CA MET A 1 -3.69 2.20 9.21
C MET A 1 -3.05 0.84 9.00
N ALA A 2 -2.07 0.72 8.08
CA ALA A 2 -1.32 -0.52 7.85
C ALA A 2 -0.76 -1.19 9.12
N LYS A 3 -0.12 -0.41 10.00
CA LYS A 3 0.44 -0.92 11.28
C LYS A 3 -0.62 -1.59 12.17
N LEU A 4 -1.87 -1.11 12.11
CA LEU A 4 -3.02 -1.64 12.87
C LEU A 4 -3.73 -2.79 12.13
N GLY A 5 -3.36 -3.10 10.89
CA GLY A 5 -4.04 -4.12 10.07
C GLY A 5 -5.40 -3.71 9.51
N LYS A 6 -5.70 -2.41 9.46
CA LYS A 6 -6.96 -1.92 8.91
C LYS A 6 -6.91 -1.93 7.38
N THR A 7 -7.17 -3.08 6.78
CA THR A 7 -7.03 -3.36 5.34
C THR A 7 -7.84 -2.39 4.46
N GLU A 8 -9.15 -2.33 4.67
CA GLU A 8 -10.07 -1.47 3.91
C GLU A 8 -9.68 0.01 3.99
N GLU A 9 -9.45 0.51 5.21
CA GLU A 9 -9.10 1.92 5.44
C GLU A 9 -7.72 2.26 4.83
N THR A 10 -6.78 1.30 4.82
CA THR A 10 -5.46 1.48 4.20
C THR A 10 -5.56 1.57 2.68
N TRP A 11 -6.30 0.65 2.06
CA TRP A 11 -6.49 0.63 0.61
C TRP A 11 -7.28 1.85 0.12
N HIS A 12 -8.36 2.20 0.82
CA HIS A 12 -9.14 3.40 0.55
C HIS A 12 -8.29 4.67 0.62
N ALA A 13 -7.45 4.80 1.66
CA ALA A 13 -6.59 5.97 1.85
C ALA A 13 -5.61 6.21 0.69
N LEU A 14 -5.07 5.14 0.08
CA LEU A 14 -4.23 5.26 -1.13
C LEU A 14 -5.04 5.77 -2.33
N ASN A 15 -6.26 5.27 -2.50
CA ASN A 15 -7.12 5.59 -3.63
C ASN A 15 -7.61 7.04 -3.63
N ILE A 16 -7.98 7.59 -2.47
CA ILE A 16 -8.50 8.98 -2.39
C ILE A 16 -7.42 10.05 -2.65
N ILE A 17 -6.14 9.67 -2.65
CA ILE A 17 -5.02 10.55 -3.02
C ILE A 17 -4.37 10.20 -4.35
N ASN A 18 -4.91 9.23 -5.09
CA ASN A 18 -4.44 8.88 -6.43
C ASN A 18 -5.03 9.85 -7.47
N PRO A 19 -4.19 10.57 -8.25
CA PRO A 19 -4.68 11.54 -9.23
C PRO A 19 -5.42 10.91 -10.42
N ILE A 20 -5.19 9.61 -10.69
CA ILE A 20 -5.83 8.89 -11.79
C ILE A 20 -7.30 8.66 -11.47
N GLY A 21 -8.20 9.26 -12.26
CA GLY A 21 -9.64 9.10 -12.06
C GLY A 21 -10.13 9.65 -10.71
N ILE A 22 -9.48 10.67 -10.15
CA ILE A 22 -9.73 11.19 -8.80
C ILE A 22 -11.22 11.46 -8.49
N THR A 23 -12.00 11.91 -9.47
CA THR A 23 -13.44 12.18 -9.32
C THR A 23 -14.28 10.93 -9.13
N ASN A 24 -13.76 9.74 -9.46
CA ASN A 24 -14.42 8.47 -9.20
C ASN A 24 -14.40 8.16 -7.71
N GLN A 25 -13.29 8.45 -7.02
CA GLN A 25 -13.08 8.18 -5.60
C GLN A 25 -13.51 9.35 -4.70
N VAL A 26 -13.25 10.58 -5.12
CA VAL A 26 -13.57 11.80 -4.36
C VAL A 26 -14.52 12.67 -5.20
N LYS A 27 -15.82 12.51 -4.98
CA LYS A 27 -16.86 13.10 -5.85
C LYS A 27 -16.81 14.64 -5.94
N HIS A 28 -16.43 15.31 -4.86
CA HIS A 28 -16.32 16.77 -4.80
C HIS A 28 -14.92 17.28 -5.17
N ALA A 29 -14.00 16.42 -5.63
CA ALA A 29 -12.71 16.87 -6.13
C ALA A 29 -12.84 17.50 -7.51
N LYS A 30 -12.18 18.65 -7.70
CA LYS A 30 -11.94 19.20 -9.04
C LYS A 30 -10.87 18.39 -9.76
N LEU A 31 -11.01 18.31 -11.08
CA LEU A 31 -10.04 17.68 -11.97
C LEU A 31 -8.66 18.34 -11.80
N ARG A 32 -7.63 17.50 -11.96
CA ARG A 32 -6.22 17.86 -11.91
C ARG A 32 -5.46 16.91 -12.84
N GLN A 33 -4.20 17.22 -13.13
CA GLN A 33 -3.41 16.36 -14.02
C GLN A 33 -3.18 14.98 -13.40
N ALA A 34 -3.56 13.94 -14.14
CA ALA A 34 -3.68 12.58 -13.64
C ALA A 34 -2.35 11.82 -13.49
N ASN A 35 -1.26 12.31 -14.11
CA ASN A 35 0.04 11.63 -14.15
C ASN A 35 1.12 12.32 -13.31
N VAL A 36 0.74 13.20 -12.38
CA VAL A 36 1.67 13.87 -11.48
C VAL A 36 1.11 13.90 -10.06
N TYR A 37 2.01 13.87 -9.09
CA TYR A 37 1.66 14.08 -7.68
C TYR A 37 1.10 15.49 -7.45
N PHE A 38 0.16 15.61 -6.51
CA PHE A 38 -0.33 16.88 -5.97
C PHE A 38 -0.05 16.96 -4.46
N SER A 39 0.44 18.10 -3.98
CA SER A 39 0.93 18.26 -2.61
C SER A 39 -0.15 18.57 -1.57
N SER A 40 -1.29 19.12 -2.00
CA SER A 40 -2.41 19.48 -1.14
C SER A 40 -3.75 19.27 -1.84
N SER A 41 -4.80 19.18 -1.03
CA SER A 41 -6.19 19.21 -1.47
C SER A 41 -6.93 20.24 -0.64
N ASP A 42 -7.15 21.42 -1.23
CA ASP A 42 -7.65 22.59 -0.53
C ASP A 42 -9.11 22.85 -0.89
N GLY A 43 -9.93 23.26 0.09
CA GLY A 43 -11.28 23.73 -0.19
C GLY A 43 -11.28 24.94 -1.12
N ASP A 44 -12.20 25.02 -2.06
CA ASP A 44 -12.32 26.15 -2.97
C ASP A 44 -12.99 27.38 -2.34
N PHE A 45 -12.53 27.76 -1.15
CA PHE A 45 -12.87 29.01 -0.49
C PHE A 45 -12.07 30.18 -1.11
N LYS A 46 -12.65 31.38 -1.10
CA LYS A 46 -12.02 32.59 -1.64
C LYS A 46 -11.21 33.34 -0.60
N THR A 47 -11.55 33.19 0.68
CA THR A 47 -10.88 33.88 1.78
C THR A 47 -10.69 32.95 2.99
N ARG A 48 -9.81 33.36 3.90
CA ARG A 48 -9.59 32.65 5.17
C ARG A 48 -10.81 32.71 6.09
N TYR A 49 -11.52 33.85 6.12
CA TYR A 49 -12.74 34.03 6.91
C TYR A 49 -13.89 33.13 6.42
N GLU A 50 -14.02 32.96 5.10
CA GLU A 50 -14.99 32.04 4.52
C GLU A 50 -14.66 30.59 4.90
N ALA A 51 -13.38 30.20 4.79
CA ALA A 51 -12.92 28.87 5.15
C ALA A 51 -13.14 28.57 6.64
N GLU A 52 -12.89 29.54 7.53
CA GLU A 52 -13.17 29.42 8.97
C GLU A 52 -14.66 29.22 9.24
N SER A 53 -15.50 30.10 8.68
CA SER A 53 -16.96 30.07 8.89
C SER A 53 -17.63 28.82 8.31
N ASN A 54 -17.03 28.21 7.28
CA ASN A 54 -17.62 27.10 6.53
C ASN A 54 -16.76 25.84 6.54
N PHE A 55 -15.82 25.69 7.48
CA PHE A 55 -14.88 24.57 7.50
C PHE A 55 -15.58 23.20 7.50
N GLY A 56 -16.76 23.11 8.13
CA GLY A 56 -17.60 21.91 8.13
C GLY A 56 -17.94 21.37 6.74
N LYS A 57 -18.00 22.24 5.71
CA LYS A 57 -18.27 21.84 4.32
C LYS A 57 -17.21 20.93 3.70
N LEU A 58 -15.98 20.96 4.23
CA LEU A 58 -14.93 20.01 3.84
C LEU A 58 -15.24 18.59 4.34
N LYS A 59 -15.85 18.47 5.53
CA LYS A 59 -16.18 17.19 6.14
C LYS A 59 -17.37 16.52 5.46
N ASP A 60 -18.39 17.30 5.09
CA ASP A 60 -19.58 16.79 4.39
C ASP A 60 -19.43 16.75 2.85
N GLY A 61 -18.36 17.35 2.30
CA GLY A 61 -18.07 17.36 0.86
C GLY A 61 -18.92 18.32 0.05
N SER A 62 -19.64 19.26 0.67
CA SER A 62 -20.47 20.26 -0.02
C SER A 62 -19.66 21.41 -0.64
N VAL A 63 -18.38 21.54 -0.32
CA VAL A 63 -17.44 22.44 -1.02
C VAL A 63 -16.49 21.65 -1.93
N PRO A 64 -16.28 22.07 -3.19
CA PRO A 64 -15.29 21.44 -4.04
C PRO A 64 -13.87 21.58 -3.49
N VAL A 65 -13.02 20.58 -3.74
CA VAL A 65 -11.58 20.63 -3.38
C VAL A 65 -10.67 20.67 -4.62
N LYS A 66 -9.65 21.53 -4.59
CA LYS A 66 -8.67 21.73 -5.68
C LYS A 66 -7.30 21.17 -5.31
N GLY A 67 -6.57 20.69 -6.31
CA GLY A 67 -5.20 20.19 -6.12
C GLY A 67 -4.20 21.33 -6.04
N GLY A 68 -3.24 21.21 -5.14
CA GLY A 68 -2.16 22.18 -4.96
C GLY A 68 -1.00 22.03 -5.94
N TRP A 69 0.20 22.33 -5.44
CA TRP A 69 1.44 22.23 -6.21
C TRP A 69 1.74 20.79 -6.63
N ARG A 70 2.59 20.64 -7.64
CA ARG A 70 2.81 19.36 -8.30
C ARG A 70 4.27 18.94 -8.25
N ILE A 71 4.49 17.64 -8.38
CA ILE A 71 5.80 16.99 -8.58
C ILE A 71 6.75 17.10 -7.38
N TYR A 72 7.19 18.30 -7.01
CA TYR A 72 8.26 18.48 -6.02
C TYR A 72 7.75 18.32 -4.58
N SER A 73 7.91 17.11 -4.06
CA SER A 73 7.59 16.72 -2.69
C SER A 73 8.26 15.39 -2.40
N SER A 74 8.46 15.04 -1.12
CA SER A 74 8.79 13.66 -0.72
C SER A 74 7.59 12.71 -0.87
N GLY A 75 6.39 13.25 -1.04
CA GLY A 75 5.12 12.52 -1.14
C GLY A 75 5.10 11.37 -2.15
N PRO A 76 5.59 11.50 -3.40
CA PRO A 76 5.67 10.40 -4.35
C PRO A 76 6.49 9.21 -3.81
N GLY A 77 7.66 9.50 -3.23
CA GLY A 77 8.54 8.47 -2.67
C GLY A 77 7.93 7.79 -1.45
N ILE A 78 7.32 8.57 -0.54
CA ILE A 78 6.63 8.02 0.64
C ILE A 78 5.41 7.19 0.20
N TYR A 79 4.63 7.65 -0.78
CA TYR A 79 3.47 6.92 -1.30
C TYR A 79 3.86 5.55 -1.83
N LEU A 80 4.89 5.49 -2.70
CA LEU A 80 5.41 4.23 -3.22
C LEU A 80 5.99 3.35 -2.09
N GLY A 81 6.73 3.98 -1.16
CA GLY A 81 7.24 3.31 0.02
C GLY A 81 6.14 2.66 0.85
N GLN A 82 5.02 3.35 1.10
CA GLN A 82 3.85 2.81 1.81
C GLN A 82 3.19 1.68 1.03
N LEU A 83 2.95 1.88 -0.28
CA LEU A 83 2.36 0.86 -1.14
C LEU A 83 3.17 -0.44 -1.10
N ILE A 84 4.49 -0.38 -1.27
CA ILE A 84 5.34 -1.57 -1.32
C ILE A 84 5.54 -2.17 0.08
N SER A 85 5.99 -1.37 1.05
CA SER A 85 6.43 -1.89 2.35
C SER A 85 5.32 -2.17 3.35
N SER A 86 4.23 -1.40 3.29
CA SER A 86 3.20 -1.38 4.34
C SER A 86 1.87 -1.95 3.85
N VAL A 87 1.59 -1.90 2.54
CA VAL A 87 0.32 -2.39 1.96
C VAL A 87 0.52 -3.73 1.26
N LEU A 88 1.37 -3.78 0.23
CA LEU A 88 1.83 -5.04 -0.38
C LEU A 88 2.71 -5.85 0.58
N GLY A 89 3.26 -5.18 1.61
CA GLY A 89 3.86 -5.82 2.77
C GLY A 89 5.27 -6.35 2.55
N ILE A 90 6.01 -5.89 1.54
CA ILE A 90 7.33 -6.43 1.19
C ILE A 90 8.41 -5.55 1.82
N ARG A 91 9.18 -6.10 2.76
CA ARG A 91 10.28 -5.39 3.42
C ARG A 91 11.55 -6.19 3.37
N GLU A 92 12.54 -5.70 2.64
CA GLU A 92 13.86 -6.32 2.51
C GLU A 92 14.84 -5.70 3.52
N THR A 93 15.61 -6.56 4.18
CA THR A 93 16.72 -6.17 5.05
C THR A 93 17.96 -6.97 4.65
N SER A 94 19.12 -6.65 5.24
CA SER A 94 20.34 -7.41 4.99
C SER A 94 20.27 -8.88 5.44
N GLN A 95 19.34 -9.24 6.32
CA GLN A 95 19.26 -10.57 6.92
C GLN A 95 18.02 -11.36 6.50
N SER A 96 16.92 -10.69 6.19
CA SER A 96 15.63 -11.31 5.93
C SER A 96 14.74 -10.47 5.02
N VAL A 97 13.72 -11.12 4.48
CA VAL A 97 12.56 -10.48 3.87
C VAL A 97 11.35 -10.72 4.75
N THR A 98 10.59 -9.66 5.03
CA THR A 98 9.29 -9.77 5.70
C THR A 98 8.17 -9.58 4.68
N PHE A 99 7.20 -10.48 4.72
CA PHE A 99 5.93 -10.42 4.00
C PHE A 99 4.78 -10.17 4.98
N ASP A 100 4.17 -8.99 4.90
CA ASP A 100 3.18 -8.50 5.85
C ASP A 100 2.06 -7.74 5.11
N PRO A 101 1.31 -8.42 4.22
CA PRO A 101 0.29 -7.75 3.42
C PRO A 101 -0.81 -7.18 4.32
N VAL A 102 -1.26 -5.97 3.99
CA VAL A 102 -2.42 -5.31 4.60
C VAL A 102 -3.36 -4.92 3.46
N LEU A 103 -3.93 -5.96 2.84
CA LEU A 103 -4.77 -5.88 1.65
C LEU A 103 -6.19 -6.34 1.98
N PRO A 104 -7.22 -5.69 1.41
CA PRO A 104 -8.60 -6.16 1.53
C PRO A 104 -8.79 -7.49 0.80
N THR A 105 -9.71 -8.33 1.26
CA THR A 105 -9.94 -9.68 0.69
C THR A 105 -10.43 -9.65 -0.76
N GLU A 106 -10.99 -8.53 -1.22
CA GLU A 106 -11.35 -8.32 -2.63
C GLU A 106 -10.14 -8.39 -3.59
N LEU A 107 -8.92 -8.27 -3.06
CA LEU A 107 -7.66 -8.40 -3.80
C LEU A 107 -7.04 -9.81 -3.68
N ASP A 108 -7.80 -10.82 -3.24
CA ASP A 108 -7.34 -12.20 -3.31
C ASP A 108 -6.91 -12.54 -4.75
N GLN A 109 -5.86 -13.34 -4.90
CA GLN A 109 -5.20 -13.67 -6.17
C GLN A 109 -4.49 -12.50 -6.87
N LEU A 110 -4.34 -11.34 -6.22
CA LEU A 110 -3.46 -10.29 -6.71
C LEU A 110 -2.07 -10.89 -6.99
N SER A 111 -1.50 -10.53 -8.14
CA SER A 111 -0.13 -10.90 -8.49
C SER A 111 0.73 -9.67 -8.75
N LEU A 112 1.97 -9.73 -8.29
CA LEU A 112 2.96 -8.67 -8.42
C LEU A 112 4.24 -9.25 -9.02
N ARG A 113 4.68 -8.68 -10.15
CA ARG A 113 6.04 -8.90 -10.65
C ARG A 113 6.99 -7.96 -9.90
N TYR A 114 8.01 -8.53 -9.27
CA TYR A 114 8.94 -7.81 -8.40
C TYR A 114 10.37 -8.31 -8.57
N GLN A 115 11.33 -7.57 -8.03
CA GLN A 115 12.72 -8.01 -7.92
C GLN A 115 13.08 -8.17 -6.45
N LEU A 116 13.19 -9.41 -5.98
CA LEU A 116 13.51 -9.74 -4.60
C LEU A 116 14.96 -10.25 -4.53
N LEU A 117 15.79 -9.66 -3.66
CA LEU A 117 17.21 -10.02 -3.54
C LEU A 117 17.94 -10.06 -4.90
N GLY A 118 17.59 -9.14 -5.80
CA GLY A 118 18.15 -9.03 -7.14
C GLY A 118 17.63 -10.05 -8.17
N LYS A 119 16.75 -10.99 -7.81
CA LYS A 119 16.16 -11.98 -8.72
C LYS A 119 14.70 -11.63 -9.07
N PRO A 120 14.26 -11.88 -10.31
CA PRO A 120 12.86 -11.69 -10.68
C PRO A 120 11.97 -12.73 -9.96
N VAL A 121 10.89 -12.24 -9.37
CA VAL A 121 9.87 -13.05 -8.70
C VAL A 121 8.47 -12.60 -9.13
N THR A 122 7.51 -13.52 -9.13
CA THR A 122 6.08 -13.19 -9.16
C THR A 122 5.48 -13.59 -7.82
N ILE A 123 5.00 -12.60 -7.07
CA ILE A 123 4.36 -12.79 -5.77
C ILE A 123 2.85 -12.90 -5.99
N HIS A 124 2.24 -13.93 -5.43
CA HIS A 124 0.80 -14.16 -5.42
C HIS A 124 0.29 -14.06 -3.99
N TYR A 125 -0.79 -13.30 -3.80
CA TYR A 125 -1.44 -13.12 -2.51
C TYR A 125 -2.66 -14.04 -2.40
N HIS A 126 -2.71 -14.84 -1.34
CA HIS A 126 -3.84 -15.68 -0.95
C HIS A 126 -4.42 -15.15 0.36
N LEU A 127 -5.42 -14.28 0.23
CA LEU A 127 -5.99 -13.50 1.33
C LEU A 127 -7.22 -14.20 1.91
N GLY A 128 -7.34 -14.23 3.24
CA GLY A 128 -8.47 -14.87 3.92
C GLY A 128 -8.41 -16.40 3.90
N SER A 129 -7.21 -16.95 3.66
CA SER A 129 -6.97 -18.39 3.58
C SER A 129 -7.10 -19.10 4.95
N GLY A 130 -6.97 -18.34 6.05
CA GLY A 130 -6.86 -18.88 7.41
C GLY A 130 -5.50 -19.54 7.69
N GLU A 131 -4.61 -19.57 6.71
CA GLU A 131 -3.23 -20.05 6.83
C GLU A 131 -2.26 -18.87 6.99
N SER A 132 -1.06 -19.13 7.50
CA SER A 132 0.00 -18.14 7.58
C SER A 132 1.34 -18.76 7.19
N LYS A 133 1.64 -18.75 5.89
CA LYS A 133 2.84 -19.39 5.33
C LYS A 133 3.31 -18.71 4.05
N VAL A 134 4.57 -18.92 3.72
CA VAL A 134 5.19 -18.46 2.47
C VAL A 134 5.71 -19.67 1.71
N MET A 135 5.29 -19.82 0.46
CA MET A 135 5.84 -20.81 -0.46
C MET A 135 6.74 -20.13 -1.47
N LEU A 136 7.88 -20.73 -1.79
CA LEU A 136 8.75 -20.34 -2.90
C LEU A 136 8.92 -21.56 -3.81
N ASN A 137 8.47 -21.45 -5.07
CA ASN A 137 8.55 -22.54 -6.05
C ASN A 137 7.94 -23.85 -5.52
N GLN A 138 6.75 -23.76 -4.89
CA GLN A 138 6.03 -24.87 -4.24
C GLN A 138 6.71 -25.46 -2.99
N GLN A 139 7.83 -24.90 -2.53
CA GLN A 139 8.47 -25.26 -1.28
C GLN A 139 8.07 -24.29 -0.17
N GLU A 140 7.57 -24.81 0.95
CA GLU A 140 7.28 -23.99 2.13
C GLU A 140 8.57 -23.50 2.78
N LEU A 141 8.65 -22.20 3.05
CA LEU A 141 9.79 -21.57 3.71
C LEU A 141 9.53 -21.48 5.22
N PRO A 142 10.56 -21.66 6.06
CA PRO A 142 10.44 -21.40 7.49
C PRO A 142 10.19 -19.91 7.74
N VAL A 143 9.17 -19.61 8.54
CA VAL A 143 8.73 -18.25 8.86
C VAL A 143 8.78 -17.98 10.36
N GLU A 144 9.16 -16.76 10.72
CA GLU A 144 8.97 -16.20 12.06
C GLU A 144 7.98 -15.04 11.99
N HIS A 145 7.10 -14.90 12.97
CA HIS A 145 6.23 -13.71 13.03
C HIS A 145 6.98 -12.50 13.59
N GLU A 146 6.90 -11.37 12.90
CA GLU A 146 7.34 -10.10 13.46
C GLU A 146 6.47 -9.70 14.66
N LYS A 147 7.09 -9.04 15.65
CA LYS A 147 6.35 -8.48 16.78
C LYS A 147 5.51 -7.29 16.32
N ASN A 148 4.21 -7.35 16.58
CA ASN A 148 3.32 -6.21 16.42
C ASN A 148 2.31 -6.20 17.59
N PRO A 149 2.24 -5.12 18.40
CA PRO A 149 1.34 -5.08 19.55
C PRO A 149 -0.14 -4.97 19.18
N TYR A 150 -0.48 -4.71 17.91
CA TYR A 150 -1.85 -4.42 17.49
C TYR A 150 -2.52 -5.58 16.74
N ARG A 151 -1.74 -6.55 16.25
CA ARG A 151 -2.21 -7.69 15.44
C ARG A 151 -1.12 -8.74 15.30
N THR A 152 -1.46 -9.90 14.75
CA THR A 152 -0.46 -10.85 14.23
C THR A 152 0.44 -10.14 13.22
N GLY A 153 1.76 -10.20 13.44
CA GLY A 153 2.74 -9.56 12.57
C GLY A 153 3.08 -10.39 11.33
N GLY A 154 3.82 -9.77 10.41
CA GLY A 154 4.18 -10.37 9.14
C GLY A 154 5.11 -11.58 9.26
N LEU A 155 5.18 -12.32 8.16
CA LEU A 155 5.99 -13.52 7.98
C LEU A 155 7.40 -13.13 7.56
N LYS A 156 8.35 -13.28 8.48
CA LYS A 156 9.77 -13.02 8.25
C LYS A 156 10.48 -14.30 7.82
N VAL A 157 11.16 -14.24 6.69
CA VAL A 157 11.93 -15.34 6.11
C VAL A 157 13.38 -14.91 5.97
N SER A 158 14.33 -15.75 6.40
CA SER A 158 15.75 -15.43 6.27
C SER A 158 16.20 -15.37 4.81
N ASN A 159 17.15 -14.48 4.50
CA ASN A 159 17.71 -14.39 3.16
C ASN A 159 18.36 -15.72 2.73
N GLN A 160 18.96 -16.46 3.67
CA GLN A 160 19.54 -17.78 3.42
C GLN A 160 18.49 -18.80 2.94
N ALA A 161 17.32 -18.85 3.57
CA ALA A 161 16.25 -19.76 3.19
C ALA A 161 15.69 -19.42 1.80
N ILE A 162 15.55 -18.13 1.48
CA ILE A 162 15.10 -17.68 0.15
C ILE A 162 16.15 -18.05 -0.90
N ILE A 163 17.41 -17.67 -0.69
CA ILE A 163 18.50 -17.86 -1.65
C ILE A 163 18.69 -19.34 -2.00
N ALA A 164 18.54 -20.25 -1.02
CA ALA A 164 18.65 -21.69 -1.23
C ALA A 164 17.65 -22.26 -2.25
N HIS A 165 16.54 -21.56 -2.52
CA HIS A 165 15.47 -22.02 -3.40
C HIS A 165 15.21 -21.10 -4.60
N LEU A 166 16.00 -20.03 -4.78
CA LEU A 166 15.91 -19.15 -5.93
C LEU A 166 16.38 -19.84 -7.22
N GLN A 167 15.59 -19.66 -8.27
CA GLN A 167 15.82 -20.16 -9.62
C GLN A 167 15.86 -18.98 -10.62
N ALA A 168 15.91 -19.28 -11.93
CA ALA A 168 15.88 -18.26 -12.99
C ALA A 168 14.55 -17.47 -13.02
N THR A 169 13.44 -18.16 -12.77
CA THR A 169 12.09 -17.59 -12.61
C THR A 169 11.50 -18.12 -11.33
N ASN A 170 10.89 -17.25 -10.51
CA ASN A 170 10.43 -17.63 -9.18
C ASN A 170 8.98 -17.26 -8.97
N ARG A 171 8.24 -18.14 -8.32
CA ARG A 171 6.89 -17.88 -7.81
C ARG A 171 6.94 -17.87 -6.29
N ILE A 172 6.39 -16.84 -5.68
CA ILE A 172 6.19 -16.75 -4.23
C ILE A 172 4.69 -16.70 -3.98
N ASP A 173 4.18 -17.58 -3.13
CA ASP A 173 2.79 -17.58 -2.69
C ASP A 173 2.75 -17.19 -1.21
N ILE A 174 2.00 -16.14 -0.87
CA ILE A 174 1.83 -15.63 0.49
C ILE A 174 0.41 -15.95 0.93
N TYR A 175 0.27 -16.81 1.94
CA TYR A 175 -1.01 -17.14 2.54
C TYR A 175 -1.18 -16.35 3.84
N CYS A 176 -2.29 -15.62 3.93
CA CYS A 176 -2.69 -14.82 5.09
C CYS A 176 -4.20 -14.64 5.18
#